data_AF-A0A3A5L8Y4-F1
#
_entry.id   AF-A0A3A5L8Y4-F1
#
_cell.length_a   1.000
_cell.length_b   1.000
_cell.length_c   1.000
_cell.angle_alpha   90.00
_cell.angle_beta   90.00
_cell.angle_gamma   90.00
#
_symmetry.space_group_name_H-M   'P 1'
#
loop_
_entity.id
_entity.type
_entity.pdbx_description
1 polymer ?
#
loop_
_entity_poly.entity_id
_entity_poly.type
_entity_poly.pdbx_seq_one_letter_code
_entity_poly.pdbx_strand_id
1 'polypeptide(L)'
;MHNEAYQTQLLLFKNKIDCLPSHEIKYFLLLLATTLKQKPTPYASNVLKAAMALTDQCHAFLSVNDPSLVDASLKAVQQRYQDLVQIAGTNSAQTQLIQGILNVGGALAALILGILGGLIGGFSGLLRAGARLENPFNHALIGFITGFFVGAMIGFRAPKKLFKEETFRQIKYTLDGLGRSLNHLASSQYQPLNHYLDKVKNRLLIEYFNMNQDALDRFLESPQTYEIVTFEARFISDALRGYVGHHALIKLAIGDKHLALEFSLGGSDLKQAPVQRENRQVDGRQLVRMMALHEHLQTTHACTKRFIATRMKPGETDCLSYVNLILTGTNQPATTLKRLTAQDSLPGKMIGFFATCFSPFPQTALAAQDAPLSALTPD
;
A
#
# COMPACT_ATOMS: atom_id res chain seq x y z
N MET A 1 28.19 -19.45 10.95
CA MET A 1 27.34 -19.84 12.10
C MET A 1 26.28 -18.80 12.48
N HIS A 2 26.57 -17.65 13.13
CA HIS A 2 25.49 -16.71 13.55
C HIS A 2 24.69 -16.08 12.40
N ASN A 3 25.34 -15.82 11.25
CA ASN A 3 24.66 -15.26 10.09
C ASN A 3 23.71 -16.27 9.41
N GLU A 4 24.13 -17.53 9.26
CA GLU A 4 23.31 -18.60 8.64
C GLU A 4 22.06 -18.91 9.47
N ALA A 5 22.19 -18.96 10.79
CA ALA A 5 21.04 -19.15 11.70
C ALA A 5 20.02 -18.01 11.56
N TYR A 6 20.49 -16.76 11.44
CA TYR A 6 19.62 -15.61 11.23
C TYR A 6 18.91 -15.65 9.88
N GLN A 7 19.63 -15.96 8.79
CA GLN A 7 19.01 -16.10 7.46
C GLN A 7 17.98 -17.23 7.43
N THR A 8 18.24 -18.33 8.14
CA THR A 8 17.28 -19.44 8.30
C THR A 8 16.01 -18.98 9.01
N GLN A 9 16.13 -18.20 10.09
CA GLN A 9 14.98 -17.62 10.78
C GLN A 9 14.19 -16.67 9.88
N LEU A 10 14.88 -15.89 9.04
CA LEU A 10 14.26 -14.96 8.11
C LEU A 10 13.48 -15.68 7.00
N LEU A 11 14.01 -16.79 6.49
CA LEU A 11 13.31 -17.66 5.55
C LEU A 11 12.09 -18.29 6.22
N LEU A 12 12.24 -18.82 7.43
CA LEU A 12 11.14 -19.38 8.20
C LEU A 12 10.04 -18.35 8.47
N PHE A 13 10.42 -17.10 8.76
CA PHE A 13 9.48 -16.00 8.94
C PHE A 13 8.68 -15.73 7.65
N LYS A 14 9.33 -15.67 6.49
CA LYS A 14 8.63 -15.52 5.20
C LYS A 14 7.66 -16.66 4.93
N ASN A 15 8.09 -17.92 5.14
CA ASN A 15 7.22 -19.07 4.96
C ASN A 15 5.98 -18.99 5.87
N LYS A 16 6.14 -18.55 7.12
CA LYS A 16 5.00 -18.31 8.03
C LYS A 16 4.06 -17.23 7.51
N ILE A 17 4.58 -16.17 6.90
CA ILE A 17 3.76 -15.12 6.27
C ILE A 17 2.97 -15.69 5.08
N ASP A 18 3.60 -16.49 4.22
CA ASP A 18 2.94 -17.07 3.04
C ASP A 18 1.80 -18.02 3.44
N CYS A 19 1.97 -18.74 4.56
CA CYS A 19 0.95 -19.61 5.15
C CYS A 19 -0.22 -18.87 5.83
N LEU A 20 -0.17 -17.55 6.03
CA LEU A 20 -1.32 -16.83 6.57
C LEU A 20 -2.53 -16.92 5.62
N PRO A 21 -3.77 -16.88 6.13
CA PRO A 21 -4.94 -16.61 5.30
C PRO A 21 -4.81 -15.26 4.57
N SER A 22 -5.55 -15.07 3.48
CA SER A 22 -5.42 -13.84 2.68
C SER A 22 -5.85 -12.61 3.48
N HIS A 23 -4.93 -11.67 3.67
CA HIS A 23 -5.13 -10.48 4.51
C HIS A 23 -4.05 -9.43 4.26
N GLU A 24 -4.37 -8.15 4.49
CA GLU A 24 -3.37 -7.06 4.43
C GLU A 24 -2.21 -7.17 5.41
N ILE A 25 -2.32 -7.99 6.45
CA ILE A 25 -1.26 -8.18 7.45
C ILE A 25 0.01 -8.71 6.78
N LYS A 26 -0.13 -9.57 5.75
CA LYS A 26 0.98 -10.10 4.96
C LYS A 26 1.85 -9.00 4.36
N TYR A 27 1.23 -7.96 3.80
CA TYR A 27 1.95 -6.83 3.19
C TYR A 27 2.90 -6.18 4.19
N PHE A 28 2.42 -5.86 5.39
CA PHE A 28 3.23 -5.21 6.41
C PHE A 28 4.28 -6.14 7.04
N LEU A 29 3.98 -7.44 7.20
CA LEU A 29 4.96 -8.42 7.67
C LEU A 29 6.07 -8.66 6.64
N LEU A 30 5.77 -8.69 5.34
CA LEU A 30 6.78 -8.82 4.29
C LEU A 30 7.69 -7.59 4.22
N LEU A 31 7.13 -6.39 4.39
CA LEU A 31 7.94 -5.17 4.51
C LEU A 31 8.85 -5.22 5.75
N LEU A 32 8.35 -5.73 6.88
CA LEU A 32 9.15 -5.91 8.09
C LEU A 32 10.27 -6.92 7.84
N ALA A 33 9.98 -8.04 7.16
CA ALA A 33 10.99 -9.00 6.74
C ALA A 33 12.04 -8.35 5.84
N THR A 34 11.66 -7.50 4.88
CA THR A 34 12.60 -6.74 4.04
C THR A 34 13.52 -5.87 4.89
N THR A 35 13.00 -5.14 5.88
CA THR A 35 13.82 -4.32 6.77
C THR A 35 14.81 -5.14 7.59
N LEU A 36 14.39 -6.32 8.04
CA LEU A 36 15.21 -7.21 8.86
C LEU A 36 16.27 -7.99 8.05
N LYS A 37 16.26 -7.97 6.71
CA LYS A 37 17.30 -8.63 5.88
C LYS A 37 18.72 -8.06 6.09
N GLN A 38 18.85 -6.90 6.72
CA GLN A 38 20.13 -6.25 7.02
C GLN A 38 21.01 -7.13 7.95
N LYS A 39 22.27 -6.72 8.17
CA LYS A 39 23.24 -7.48 8.98
C LYS A 39 22.63 -7.90 10.34
N PRO A 40 22.84 -9.16 10.77
CA PRO A 40 22.27 -9.65 12.02
C PRO A 40 22.82 -8.86 13.21
N THR A 41 21.92 -8.22 13.94
CA THR A 41 22.20 -7.59 15.25
C THR A 41 21.34 -8.25 16.33
N PRO A 42 21.72 -8.14 17.61
CA PRO A 42 20.86 -8.60 18.71
C PRO A 42 19.46 -7.99 18.66
N TYR A 43 19.39 -6.69 18.33
CA TYR A 43 18.12 -5.98 18.12
C TYR A 43 17.28 -6.61 17.00
N ALA A 44 17.85 -6.74 15.79
CA ALA A 44 17.13 -7.30 14.64
C ALA A 44 16.66 -8.74 14.89
N SER A 45 17.47 -9.54 15.60
CA SER A 45 17.13 -10.91 16.00
C SER A 45 15.94 -10.95 16.98
N ASN A 46 15.89 -10.04 17.95
CA ASN A 46 14.78 -9.95 18.89
C ASN A 46 13.48 -9.50 18.22
N VAL A 47 13.57 -8.50 17.33
CA VAL A 47 12.42 -8.03 16.53
C VAL A 47 11.92 -9.16 15.62
N LEU A 48 12.80 -9.90 14.96
CA LEU A 48 12.44 -11.04 14.10
C LEU A 48 11.68 -12.12 14.88
N LYS A 49 12.19 -12.54 16.04
CA LYS A 49 11.54 -13.55 16.89
C LYS A 49 10.14 -13.11 17.33
N ALA A 50 10.00 -11.85 17.75
CA ALA A 50 8.70 -11.29 18.14
C ALA A 50 7.74 -11.20 16.95
N ALA A 51 8.23 -10.84 15.76
CA ALA A 51 7.43 -10.79 14.54
C ALA A 51 6.93 -12.19 14.10
N MET A 52 7.78 -13.22 14.24
CA MET A 52 7.37 -14.61 14.00
C MET A 52 6.29 -15.05 14.99
N ALA A 53 6.44 -14.74 16.29
CA ALA A 53 5.43 -15.06 17.30
C ALA A 53 4.09 -14.35 17.05
N LEU A 54 4.12 -13.09 16.64
CA LEU A 54 2.92 -12.36 16.21
C LEU A 54 2.27 -13.04 14.98
N THR A 55 3.07 -13.47 14.01
CA THR A 55 2.58 -14.12 12.79
C THR A 55 1.88 -15.43 13.08
N ASP A 56 2.44 -16.24 13.97
CA ASP A 56 1.81 -17.48 14.42
C ASP A 56 0.46 -17.22 15.08
N GLN A 57 0.37 -16.17 15.91
CA GLN A 57 -0.88 -15.80 16.56
C GLN A 57 -1.91 -15.22 15.58
N CYS A 58 -1.47 -14.45 14.59
CA CYS A 58 -2.33 -13.98 13.49
C CYS A 58 -2.87 -15.16 12.67
N HIS A 59 -2.06 -16.18 12.40
CA HIS A 59 -2.50 -17.38 11.70
C HIS A 59 -3.58 -18.12 12.48
N ALA A 60 -3.36 -18.31 13.78
CA ALA A 60 -4.33 -18.92 14.67
C ALA A 60 -5.66 -18.14 14.66
N PHE A 61 -5.62 -16.82 14.87
CA PHE A 61 -6.81 -15.97 14.87
C PHE A 61 -7.58 -15.98 13.55
N LEU A 62 -6.89 -15.79 12.42
CA LEU A 62 -7.53 -15.73 11.10
C LEU A 62 -8.10 -17.08 10.65
N SER A 63 -7.77 -18.16 11.36
CA SER A 63 -8.27 -19.52 11.11
C SER A 63 -9.32 -19.96 12.15
N VAL A 64 -9.70 -19.10 13.09
CA VAL A 64 -10.74 -19.41 14.09
C VAL A 64 -12.10 -19.53 13.39
N ASN A 65 -12.71 -20.71 13.51
CA ASN A 65 -14.09 -20.95 13.07
C ASN A 65 -15.08 -20.99 14.24
N ASP A 66 -14.59 -21.09 15.48
CA ASP A 66 -15.40 -21.12 16.70
C ASP A 66 -15.58 -19.69 17.26
N PRO A 67 -16.81 -19.13 17.23
CA PRO A 67 -17.08 -17.78 17.75
C PRO A 67 -16.68 -17.60 19.22
N SER A 68 -16.70 -18.65 20.03
CA SER A 68 -16.37 -18.57 21.46
C SER A 68 -14.89 -18.29 21.73
N LEU A 69 -14.01 -18.59 20.77
CA LEU A 69 -12.56 -18.42 20.88
C LEU A 69 -12.06 -17.09 20.29
N VAL A 70 -12.91 -16.32 19.62
CA VAL A 70 -12.54 -15.10 18.89
C VAL A 70 -11.93 -14.06 19.83
N ASP A 71 -12.60 -13.75 20.95
CA ASP A 71 -12.15 -12.72 21.89
C ASP A 71 -10.81 -13.06 22.54
N ALA A 72 -10.66 -14.31 22.99
CA ALA A 72 -9.42 -14.80 23.59
C ALA A 72 -8.26 -14.77 22.57
N SER A 73 -8.53 -15.20 21.34
CA SER A 73 -7.55 -15.21 20.25
C SER A 73 -7.14 -13.79 19.85
N LEU A 74 -8.09 -12.87 19.77
CA LEU A 74 -7.85 -11.46 19.47
C LEU A 74 -6.98 -10.81 20.56
N LYS A 75 -7.29 -11.06 21.83
CA LYS A 75 -6.48 -10.55 22.96
C LYS A 75 -5.05 -11.08 22.89
N ALA A 76 -4.86 -12.34 22.52
CA ALA A 76 -3.53 -12.92 22.33
C ALA A 76 -2.77 -12.25 21.17
N VAL A 77 -3.44 -11.99 20.03
CA VAL A 77 -2.84 -11.24 18.90
C VAL A 77 -2.41 -9.84 19.35
N GLN A 78 -3.30 -9.12 20.05
CA GLN A 78 -3.01 -7.78 20.56
C GLN A 78 -1.83 -7.80 21.52
N GLN A 79 -1.74 -8.77 22.44
CA GLN A 79 -0.61 -8.90 23.35
C GLN A 79 0.71 -9.10 22.58
N ARG A 80 0.75 -10.02 21.60
CA ARG A 80 1.95 -10.25 20.78
C ARG A 80 2.35 -9.02 19.97
N TYR A 81 1.38 -8.24 19.52
CA TYR A 81 1.65 -6.98 18.86
C TYR A 81 2.28 -5.95 19.82
N GLN A 82 1.76 -5.83 21.06
CA GLN A 82 2.36 -4.94 22.07
C GLN A 82 3.78 -5.38 22.44
N ASP A 83 4.02 -6.68 22.61
CA ASP A 83 5.37 -7.22 22.86
C ASP A 83 6.35 -6.81 21.74
N LEU A 84 5.92 -6.95 20.48
CA LEU A 84 6.71 -6.55 19.31
C LEU A 84 6.97 -5.04 19.28
N VAL A 85 5.96 -4.22 19.55
CA VAL A 85 6.08 -2.75 19.62
C VAL A 85 7.06 -2.33 20.72
N GLN A 86 7.01 -2.99 21.88
CA GLN A 86 7.91 -2.74 23.00
C GLN A 86 9.35 -3.12 22.65
N ILE A 87 9.57 -4.31 22.09
CA ILE A 87 10.91 -4.79 21.67
C ILE A 87 11.49 -3.88 20.58
N ALA A 88 10.66 -3.44 19.63
CA ALA A 88 11.09 -2.54 18.56
C ALA A 88 11.36 -1.10 19.07
N GLY A 89 10.90 -0.75 20.28
CA GLY A 89 11.08 0.56 20.89
C GLY A 89 10.26 1.68 20.25
N THR A 90 9.32 1.35 19.35
CA THR A 90 8.60 2.33 18.52
C THR A 90 7.52 3.13 19.27
N ASN A 91 7.24 2.75 20.52
CA ASN A 91 6.28 3.40 21.41
C ASN A 91 6.89 3.83 22.77
N SER A 92 8.22 3.92 22.89
CA SER A 92 8.86 4.44 24.10
C SER A 92 8.51 5.92 24.34
N ALA A 93 8.52 6.39 25.59
CA ALA A 93 8.20 7.77 25.93
C ALA A 93 9.10 8.79 25.19
N GLN A 94 10.41 8.49 25.11
CA GLN A 94 11.36 9.28 24.32
C GLN A 94 10.96 9.34 22.83
N THR A 95 10.55 8.20 22.27
CA THR A 95 10.11 8.10 20.88
C THR A 95 8.83 8.89 20.62
N GLN A 96 7.88 8.87 21.55
CA GLN A 96 6.65 9.66 21.47
C GLN A 96 6.96 11.16 21.54
N LEU A 97 7.87 11.59 22.42
CA LEU A 97 8.31 12.97 22.52
C LEU A 97 8.97 13.46 21.23
N ILE A 98 9.94 12.70 20.70
CA ILE A 98 10.61 13.02 19.43
C ILE A 98 9.59 13.08 18.29
N GLN A 99 8.60 12.18 18.28
CA GLN A 99 7.52 12.22 17.30
C GLN A 99 6.64 13.46 17.43
N GLY A 100 6.29 13.86 18.65
CA GLY A 100 5.54 15.09 18.92
C GLY A 100 6.27 16.31 18.36
N ILE A 101 7.55 16.46 18.69
CA ILE A 101 8.39 17.56 18.21
C ILE A 101 8.46 17.55 16.67
N LEU A 102 8.74 16.41 16.06
CA LEU A 102 8.81 16.29 14.60
C LEU A 102 7.47 16.51 13.91
N ASN A 103 6.35 16.20 14.56
CA ASN A 103 5.02 16.48 14.02
C ASN A 103 4.70 17.98 14.05
N VAL A 104 5.01 18.66 15.16
CA VAL A 104 4.80 20.12 15.28
C VAL A 104 5.73 20.87 14.34
N GLY A 105 7.04 20.57 14.38
CA GLY A 105 8.01 21.17 13.47
C GLY A 105 7.70 20.85 12.00
N GLY A 106 7.27 19.63 11.71
CA GLY A 106 6.79 19.23 10.38
C GLY A 106 5.55 19.99 9.95
N ALA A 107 4.58 20.25 10.84
CA ALA A 107 3.38 21.02 10.51
C ALA A 107 3.71 22.49 10.19
N LEU A 108 4.61 23.11 10.95
CA LEU A 108 5.10 24.46 10.67
C LEU A 108 5.84 24.51 9.33
N ALA A 109 6.75 23.58 9.09
CA ALA A 109 7.46 23.46 7.81
C ALA A 109 6.49 23.20 6.64
N ALA A 110 5.45 22.39 6.85
CA ALA A 110 4.40 22.13 5.86
C ALA A 110 3.63 23.40 5.49
N LEU A 111 3.30 24.24 6.47
CA LEU A 111 2.63 25.51 6.20
C LEU A 111 3.53 26.45 5.37
N ILE A 112 4.78 26.63 5.78
CA ILE A 112 5.74 27.53 5.10
C ILE A 112 6.02 27.04 3.67
N LEU A 113 6.42 25.77 3.52
CA LEU A 113 6.70 25.21 2.20
C LEU A 113 5.43 25.04 1.36
N GLY A 114 4.27 24.84 1.98
CA GLY A 114 2.98 24.85 1.30
C GLY A 114 2.69 26.21 0.68
N ILE A 115 2.82 27.31 1.43
CA ILE A 115 2.62 28.67 0.89
C ILE A 115 3.60 28.94 -0.27
N LEU A 116 4.89 28.65 -0.08
CA LEU A 116 5.91 28.83 -1.13
C LEU A 116 5.62 27.97 -2.37
N GLY A 117 5.28 26.70 -2.16
CA GLY A 117 4.90 25.78 -3.23
C GLY A 117 3.66 26.25 -3.98
N GLY A 118 2.66 26.77 -3.26
CA GLY A 118 1.45 27.35 -3.86
C GLY A 118 1.76 28.56 -4.73
N LEU A 119 2.61 29.48 -4.27
CA LEU A 119 3.02 30.64 -5.08
C LEU A 119 3.76 30.20 -6.37
N ILE A 120 4.71 29.27 -6.26
CA ILE A 120 5.44 28.71 -7.42
C ILE A 120 4.47 28.00 -8.38
N GLY A 121 3.55 27.20 -7.84
CA GLY A 121 2.56 26.48 -8.62
C GLY A 121 1.58 27.41 -9.33
N GLY A 122 1.12 28.46 -8.65
CA GLY A 122 0.22 29.46 -9.23
C GLY A 122 0.87 30.22 -10.39
N PHE A 123 2.13 30.64 -10.21
CA PHE A 123 2.90 31.28 -11.28
C PHE A 123 3.13 30.33 -12.47
N SER A 124 3.46 29.07 -12.20
CA SER A 124 3.61 28.03 -13.25
C SER A 124 2.29 27.79 -14.01
N GLY A 125 1.16 27.84 -13.29
CA GLY A 125 -0.18 27.75 -13.87
C GLY A 125 -0.49 28.92 -14.82
N LEU A 126 -0.14 30.15 -14.43
CA LEU A 126 -0.29 31.34 -15.27
C LEU A 126 0.52 31.26 -16.57
N LEU A 127 1.79 30.87 -16.47
CA LEU A 127 2.66 30.70 -17.64
C LEU A 127 2.07 29.68 -18.64
N ARG A 128 1.51 28.58 -18.13
CA ARG A 128 0.88 27.55 -18.97
C ARG A 128 -0.38 28.06 -19.65
N ALA A 129 -1.24 28.77 -18.94
CA ALA A 129 -2.43 29.36 -19.54
C ALA A 129 -2.06 30.36 -20.65
N GLY A 130 -1.01 31.16 -20.44
CA GLY A 130 -0.46 32.03 -21.48
C GLY A 130 0.04 31.25 -22.70
N ALA A 131 0.73 30.14 -22.50
CA ALA A 131 1.24 29.29 -23.59
C ALA A 131 0.13 28.51 -24.35
N ARG A 132 -1.00 28.20 -23.69
CA ARG A 132 -2.10 27.43 -24.28
C ARG A 132 -3.33 28.24 -24.67
N LEU A 133 -3.32 29.56 -24.42
CA LEU A 133 -4.47 30.45 -24.60
C LEU A 133 -5.72 29.97 -23.82
N GLU A 134 -5.50 29.33 -22.67
CA GLU A 134 -6.54 28.82 -21.77
C GLU A 134 -6.85 29.86 -20.67
N ASN A 135 -7.90 29.65 -19.86
CA ASN A 135 -8.28 30.60 -18.80
C ASN A 135 -7.19 30.73 -17.72
N PRO A 136 -6.52 31.90 -17.60
CA PRO A 136 -5.38 32.06 -16.70
C PRO A 136 -5.72 31.87 -15.23
N PHE A 137 -6.91 32.27 -14.79
CA PHE A 137 -7.31 32.18 -13.39
C PHE A 137 -7.53 30.73 -12.95
N ASN A 138 -8.13 29.91 -13.81
CA ASN A 138 -8.36 28.50 -13.51
C ASN A 138 -7.04 27.74 -13.38
N HIS A 139 -6.10 27.95 -14.32
CA HIS A 139 -4.80 27.29 -14.26
C HIS A 139 -3.92 27.81 -13.12
N ALA A 140 -3.99 29.12 -12.80
CA ALA A 140 -3.32 29.68 -11.63
C ALA A 140 -3.84 29.06 -10.33
N LEU A 141 -5.16 28.93 -10.17
CA LEU A 141 -5.77 28.33 -8.98
C LEU A 141 -5.41 26.84 -8.86
N ILE A 142 -5.51 26.08 -9.95
CA ILE A 142 -5.11 24.67 -9.99
C ILE A 142 -3.63 24.52 -9.65
N GLY A 143 -2.78 25.37 -10.22
CA GLY A 143 -1.36 25.42 -9.95
C GLY A 143 -1.06 25.72 -8.49
N PHE A 144 -1.74 26.73 -7.91
CA PHE A 144 -1.58 27.11 -6.51
C PHE A 144 -1.98 25.97 -5.57
N ILE A 145 -3.15 25.36 -5.78
CA ILE A 145 -3.62 24.25 -4.96
C ILE A 145 -2.65 23.06 -5.04
N THR A 146 -2.24 22.69 -6.25
CA THR A 146 -1.30 21.58 -6.46
C THR A 146 0.05 21.85 -5.81
N GLY A 147 0.60 23.04 -6.04
CA GLY A 147 1.88 23.47 -5.46
C GLY A 147 1.83 23.53 -3.93
N PHE A 148 0.71 23.98 -3.36
CA PHE A 148 0.52 24.01 -1.91
C PHE A 148 0.56 22.61 -1.31
N PHE A 149 -0.19 21.66 -1.87
CA PHE A 149 -0.19 20.28 -1.37
C PHE A 149 1.17 19.60 -1.50
N VAL A 150 1.88 19.83 -2.61
CA VAL A 150 3.24 19.29 -2.82
C VAL A 150 4.20 19.90 -1.80
N GLY A 151 4.22 21.23 -1.65
CA GLY A 151 5.07 21.92 -0.69
C GLY A 151 4.79 21.51 0.75
N ALA A 152 3.51 21.40 1.13
CA ALA A 152 3.10 20.96 2.45
C ALA A 152 3.52 19.51 2.72
N MET A 153 3.38 18.61 1.73
CA MET A 153 3.86 17.24 1.84
C MET A 153 5.38 17.19 2.09
N ILE A 154 6.16 17.97 1.34
CA ILE A 154 7.62 18.05 1.52
C ILE A 154 7.95 18.55 2.93
N GLY A 155 7.36 19.66 3.36
CA GLY A 155 7.62 20.26 4.67
C GLY A 155 7.26 19.37 5.84
N PHE A 156 6.15 18.63 5.74
CA PHE A 156 5.74 17.71 6.80
C PHE A 156 6.67 16.49 6.95
N ARG A 157 7.25 16.03 5.83
CA ARG A 157 7.97 14.74 5.77
C ARG A 157 9.49 14.89 5.84
N ALA A 158 10.04 15.99 5.33
CA ALA A 158 11.48 16.24 5.33
C ALA A 158 12.11 16.16 6.73
N PRO A 159 11.56 16.77 7.80
CA PRO A 159 12.13 16.64 9.13
C PRO A 159 12.20 15.18 9.61
N LYS A 160 11.14 14.40 9.37
CA LYS A 160 11.11 12.98 9.74
C LYS A 160 12.13 12.14 8.97
N LYS A 161 12.41 12.51 7.71
CA LYS A 161 13.41 11.82 6.88
C LYS A 161 14.84 12.15 7.33
N LEU A 162 15.10 13.42 7.70
CA LEU A 162 16.42 13.90 8.09
C LEU A 162 16.83 13.49 9.51
N PHE A 163 15.88 13.47 10.45
CA PHE A 163 16.19 13.26 11.87
C PHE A 163 15.93 11.84 12.39
N LYS A 164 15.44 10.92 11.55
CA LYS A 164 15.21 9.51 11.96
C LYS A 164 15.99 8.54 11.09
N GLU A 165 16.61 7.57 11.76
CA GLU A 165 17.23 6.43 11.11
C GLU A 165 16.24 5.67 10.22
N GLU A 166 16.74 5.20 9.08
CA GLU A 166 15.92 4.54 8.07
C GLU A 166 15.30 3.23 8.58
N THR A 167 16.09 2.37 9.21
CA THR A 167 15.62 1.09 9.75
C THR A 167 14.51 1.30 10.78
N PHE A 168 14.68 2.27 11.69
CA PHE A 168 13.64 2.61 12.65
C PHE A 168 12.36 3.15 11.98
N ARG A 169 12.49 4.02 10.97
CA ARG A 169 11.35 4.55 10.21
C ARG A 169 10.59 3.44 9.48
N GLN A 170 11.31 2.48 8.91
CA GLN A 170 10.73 1.31 8.24
C GLN A 170 10.00 0.39 9.23
N ILE A 171 10.63 0.01 10.34
CA ILE A 171 10.00 -0.80 11.38
C ILE A 171 8.77 -0.08 11.93
N LYS A 172 8.86 1.22 12.22
CA LYS A 172 7.70 1.98 12.70
C LYS A 172 6.56 1.99 11.66
N TYR A 173 6.86 2.19 10.39
CA TYR A 173 5.83 2.18 9.34
C TYR A 173 5.10 0.83 9.29
N THR A 174 5.83 -0.28 9.35
CA THR A 174 5.23 -1.63 9.31
C THR A 174 4.41 -1.90 10.57
N LEU A 175 4.92 -1.55 11.75
CA LEU A 175 4.18 -1.72 13.01
C LEU A 175 2.94 -0.82 13.09
N ASP A 176 2.99 0.42 12.60
CA ASP A 176 1.82 1.30 12.52
C ASP A 176 0.76 0.72 11.55
N GLY A 177 1.19 0.07 10.46
CA GLY A 177 0.32 -0.64 9.51
C GLY A 177 -0.33 -1.88 10.10
N LEU A 178 0.45 -2.71 10.80
CA LEU A 178 -0.04 -3.86 11.54
C LEU A 178 -1.04 -3.43 12.62
N GLY A 179 -0.71 -2.41 13.42
CA GLY A 179 -1.61 -1.89 14.44
C GLY A 179 -2.96 -1.44 13.89
N ARG A 180 -2.98 -0.77 12.73
CA ARG A 180 -4.24 -0.43 12.04
C ARG A 180 -5.02 -1.66 11.61
N SER A 181 -4.35 -2.65 11.03
CA SER A 181 -4.98 -3.90 10.58
C SER A 181 -5.58 -4.66 11.77
N LEU A 182 -4.83 -4.78 12.88
CA LEU A 182 -5.26 -5.48 14.10
C LEU A 182 -6.38 -4.74 14.83
N ASN A 183 -6.36 -3.40 14.85
CA ASN A 183 -7.46 -2.60 15.39
C ASN A 183 -8.74 -2.78 14.57
N HIS A 184 -8.64 -3.00 13.25
CA HIS A 184 -9.80 -3.33 12.44
C HIS A 184 -10.35 -4.72 12.78
N LEU A 185 -9.48 -5.72 12.97
CA LEU A 185 -9.90 -7.05 13.45
C LEU A 185 -10.67 -6.99 14.77
N ALA A 186 -10.31 -6.05 15.64
CA ALA A 186 -10.99 -5.82 16.92
C ALA A 186 -12.27 -4.99 16.82
N SER A 187 -12.60 -4.47 15.64
CA SER A 187 -13.79 -3.62 15.46
C SER A 187 -15.04 -4.46 15.24
N SER A 188 -16.19 -3.94 15.68
CA SER A 188 -17.51 -4.56 15.43
C SER A 188 -17.89 -4.63 13.96
N GLN A 189 -17.15 -3.95 13.08
CA GLN A 189 -17.37 -3.93 11.64
C GLN A 189 -16.58 -5.03 10.91
N TYR A 190 -15.70 -5.74 11.61
CA TYR A 190 -14.92 -6.80 11.01
C TYR A 190 -15.83 -7.92 10.50
N GLN A 191 -15.56 -8.35 9.27
CA GLN A 191 -16.14 -9.55 8.69
C GLN A 191 -14.99 -10.42 8.19
N PRO A 192 -15.03 -11.74 8.42
CA PRO A 192 -13.99 -12.64 7.95
C PRO A 192 -13.96 -12.68 6.43
N LEU A 193 -12.81 -13.02 5.83
CA LEU A 193 -12.66 -13.05 4.38
C LEU A 193 -13.69 -13.95 3.67
N ASN A 194 -14.09 -15.06 4.31
CA ASN A 194 -15.10 -15.97 3.78
C ASN A 194 -16.43 -15.27 3.47
N HIS A 195 -16.85 -14.31 4.30
CA HIS A 195 -18.02 -13.49 4.04
C HIS A 195 -17.91 -12.75 2.69
N TYR A 196 -16.74 -12.16 2.40
CA TYR A 196 -16.49 -11.45 1.14
C TYR A 196 -16.33 -12.40 -0.05
N LEU A 197 -15.77 -13.60 0.17
CA LEU A 197 -15.68 -14.63 -0.87
C LEU A 197 -17.08 -15.05 -1.33
N ASP A 198 -18.00 -15.29 -0.42
CA ASP A 198 -19.37 -15.68 -0.75
C ASP A 198 -20.12 -14.54 -1.44
N LYS A 199 -19.95 -13.30 -0.94
CA LYS A 199 -20.50 -12.09 -1.59
C LYS A 199 -20.01 -11.95 -3.04
N VAL A 200 -18.71 -12.11 -3.28
CA VAL A 200 -18.12 -12.00 -4.63
C VAL A 200 -18.60 -13.13 -5.53
N LYS A 201 -18.63 -14.38 -5.06
CA LYS A 201 -19.14 -15.52 -5.85
C LYS A 201 -20.59 -15.32 -6.25
N ASN A 202 -21.44 -14.91 -5.31
CA ASN A 202 -22.85 -14.62 -5.60
C ASN A 202 -22.99 -13.48 -6.61
N ARG A 203 -22.20 -12.41 -6.48
CA ARG A 203 -22.16 -11.32 -7.47
C ARG A 203 -21.76 -11.84 -8.85
N LEU A 204 -20.70 -12.65 -8.94
CA LEU A 204 -20.27 -13.22 -10.21
C LEU A 204 -21.35 -14.12 -10.82
N LEU A 205 -21.97 -14.98 -10.03
CA LEU A 205 -23.04 -15.87 -10.46
C LEU A 205 -24.19 -15.08 -11.10
N ILE A 206 -24.66 -14.03 -10.42
CA ILE A 206 -25.78 -13.21 -10.87
C ILE A 206 -25.38 -12.34 -12.06
N GLU A 207 -24.31 -11.56 -11.93
CA GLU A 207 -24.00 -10.48 -12.88
C GLU A 207 -23.18 -10.93 -14.09
N TYR A 208 -22.41 -12.02 -13.99
CA TYR A 208 -21.47 -12.45 -15.05
C TYR A 208 -21.82 -13.81 -15.65
N PHE A 209 -22.44 -14.70 -14.88
CA PHE A 209 -22.78 -16.05 -15.32
C PHE A 209 -24.29 -16.32 -15.46
N ASN A 210 -25.14 -15.30 -15.29
CA ASN A 210 -26.61 -15.41 -15.45
C ASN A 210 -27.22 -16.57 -14.65
N MET A 211 -26.84 -16.72 -13.38
CA MET A 211 -27.27 -17.80 -12.49
C MET A 211 -26.80 -19.22 -12.90
N ASN A 212 -25.86 -19.34 -13.83
CA ASN A 212 -25.31 -20.63 -14.26
C ASN A 212 -24.15 -21.07 -13.35
N GLN A 213 -24.44 -22.00 -12.43
CA GLN A 213 -23.46 -22.52 -11.48
C GLN A 213 -22.32 -23.30 -12.17
N ASP A 214 -22.63 -24.15 -13.17
CA ASP A 214 -21.62 -24.93 -13.89
C ASP A 214 -20.63 -24.04 -14.67
N ALA A 215 -21.09 -22.91 -15.18
CA ALA A 215 -20.23 -21.93 -15.83
C ALA A 215 -19.31 -21.23 -14.81
N LEU A 216 -19.84 -20.88 -13.64
CA LEU A 216 -19.05 -20.32 -12.55
C LEU A 216 -18.01 -21.33 -12.06
N ASP A 217 -18.36 -22.59 -11.85
CA ASP A 217 -17.43 -23.61 -11.35
C ASP A 217 -16.29 -23.87 -12.36
N ARG A 218 -16.60 -23.92 -13.66
CA ARG A 218 -15.57 -23.95 -14.72
C ARG A 218 -14.69 -22.70 -14.73
N PHE A 219 -15.27 -21.52 -14.50
CA PHE A 219 -14.49 -20.28 -14.38
C PHE A 219 -13.53 -20.35 -13.18
N LEU A 220 -13.99 -20.84 -12.02
CA LEU A 220 -13.20 -20.94 -10.80
C LEU A 220 -11.96 -21.83 -10.99
N GLU A 221 -12.06 -22.87 -11.81
CA GLU A 221 -10.98 -23.83 -12.03
C GLU A 221 -10.11 -23.54 -13.26
N SER A 222 -10.58 -22.66 -14.15
CA SER A 222 -9.85 -22.33 -15.37
C SER A 222 -8.81 -21.23 -15.15
N PRO A 223 -7.71 -21.23 -15.92
CA PRO A 223 -6.76 -20.14 -15.95
C PRO A 223 -7.42 -18.83 -16.43
N GLN A 224 -7.24 -17.77 -15.67
CA GLN A 224 -7.73 -16.43 -15.92
C GLN A 224 -6.57 -15.45 -16.02
N THR A 225 -6.62 -14.58 -17.04
CA THR A 225 -5.63 -13.52 -17.22
C THR A 225 -6.15 -12.24 -16.57
N TYR A 226 -5.27 -11.51 -15.90
CA TYR A 226 -5.53 -10.16 -15.42
C TYR A 226 -4.39 -9.21 -15.77
N GLU A 227 -4.70 -7.93 -15.82
CA GLU A 227 -3.74 -6.87 -16.12
C GLU A 227 -3.55 -6.01 -14.86
N ILE A 228 -2.30 -5.72 -14.49
CA ILE A 228 -1.98 -4.60 -13.62
C ILE A 228 -1.65 -3.46 -14.56
N VAL A 229 -2.29 -2.30 -14.38
CA VAL A 229 -2.15 -1.18 -15.30
C VAL A 229 -1.99 0.13 -14.58
N THR A 230 -1.38 1.11 -15.25
CA THR A 230 -1.36 2.50 -14.80
C THR A 230 -1.95 3.44 -15.83
N PHE A 231 -2.75 4.40 -15.38
CA PHE A 231 -3.28 5.51 -16.18
C PHE A 231 -2.67 6.83 -15.72
N GLU A 232 -2.61 7.84 -16.59
CA GLU A 232 -2.22 9.19 -16.18
C GLU A 232 -3.17 9.71 -15.10
N ALA A 233 -2.62 10.09 -13.94
CA ALA A 233 -3.43 10.59 -12.84
C ALA A 233 -3.99 11.98 -13.18
N ARG A 234 -5.29 12.17 -12.94
CA ARG A 234 -6.00 13.45 -13.10
C ARG A 234 -6.15 14.22 -11.79
N PHE A 235 -5.94 13.55 -10.64
CA PHE A 235 -6.06 14.12 -9.31
C PHE A 235 -7.38 14.91 -9.10
N ILE A 236 -7.35 16.25 -9.09
CA ILE A 236 -8.52 17.13 -8.90
C ILE A 236 -9.06 17.75 -10.20
N SER A 237 -8.40 17.57 -11.34
CA SER A 237 -8.81 18.19 -12.62
C SER A 237 -8.19 17.48 -13.82
N ASP A 238 -8.94 17.35 -14.92
CA ASP A 238 -8.39 16.83 -16.18
C ASP A 238 -7.19 17.67 -16.69
N ALA A 239 -7.07 18.95 -16.31
CA ALA A 239 -5.91 19.78 -16.66
C ALA A 239 -4.58 19.29 -16.04
N LEU A 240 -4.67 18.49 -14.97
CA LEU A 240 -3.54 17.89 -14.27
C LEU A 240 -3.21 16.46 -14.74
N ARG A 241 -3.91 15.96 -15.77
CA ARG A 241 -3.65 14.64 -16.35
C ARG A 241 -2.16 14.50 -16.70
N GLY A 242 -1.51 13.50 -16.11
CA GLY A 242 -0.08 13.20 -16.35
C GLY A 242 0.92 14.14 -15.64
N TYR A 243 0.44 15.07 -14.80
CA TYR A 243 1.30 15.98 -14.04
C TYR A 243 1.65 15.47 -12.65
N VAL A 244 0.82 14.61 -12.06
CA VAL A 244 0.95 14.17 -10.66
C VAL A 244 1.24 12.65 -10.58
N GLY A 245 1.80 12.10 -11.66
CA GLY A 245 2.15 10.69 -11.82
C GLY A 245 1.01 9.84 -12.36
N HIS A 246 0.97 8.57 -11.96
CA HIS A 246 0.02 7.60 -12.48
C HIS A 246 -0.91 7.02 -11.40
N HIS A 247 -2.14 6.69 -11.80
CA HIS A 247 -3.07 5.90 -11.02
C HIS A 247 -2.95 4.42 -11.38
N ALA A 248 -2.64 3.58 -10.40
CA ALA A 248 -2.45 2.14 -10.58
C ALA A 248 -3.69 1.35 -10.15
N LEU A 249 -4.02 0.30 -10.90
CA LEU A 249 -5.11 -0.62 -10.58
C LEU A 249 -4.89 -2.02 -11.16
N ILE A 250 -5.71 -2.96 -10.70
CA ILE A 250 -5.81 -4.31 -11.28
C ILE A 250 -7.09 -4.35 -12.13
N LYS A 251 -6.95 -4.63 -13.42
CA LYS A 251 -8.04 -4.78 -14.38
C LYS A 251 -8.30 -6.27 -14.64
N LEU A 252 -9.54 -6.69 -14.49
CA LEU A 252 -10.00 -8.06 -14.72
C LEU A 252 -10.96 -8.07 -15.91
N ALA A 253 -10.90 -9.13 -16.71
CA ALA A 253 -11.86 -9.39 -17.78
C ALA A 253 -12.56 -10.73 -17.48
N ILE A 254 -13.89 -10.71 -17.41
CA ILE A 254 -14.71 -11.91 -17.16
C ILE A 254 -15.79 -11.90 -18.24
N GLY A 255 -15.62 -12.76 -19.25
CA GLY A 255 -16.38 -12.66 -20.51
C GLY A 255 -16.15 -11.30 -21.18
N ASP A 256 -17.24 -10.67 -21.61
CA ASP A 256 -17.19 -9.34 -22.27
C ASP A 256 -17.18 -8.16 -21.27
N LYS A 257 -17.15 -8.44 -19.97
CA LYS A 257 -17.23 -7.42 -18.91
C LYS A 257 -15.85 -7.17 -18.30
N HIS A 258 -15.56 -5.91 -18.03
CA HIS A 258 -14.36 -5.48 -17.31
C HIS A 258 -14.70 -4.96 -15.93
N LEU A 259 -13.82 -5.21 -14.97
CA LEU A 259 -13.90 -4.61 -13.63
C LEU A 259 -12.51 -4.19 -13.14
N ALA A 260 -12.48 -3.26 -12.19
CA ALA A 260 -11.27 -2.72 -11.61
C ALA A 260 -11.21 -2.97 -10.12
N LEU A 261 -10.06 -3.43 -9.63
CA LEU A 261 -9.70 -3.38 -8.21
C LEU A 261 -8.80 -2.16 -8.02
N GLU A 262 -9.38 -1.06 -7.55
CA GLU A 262 -8.69 0.22 -7.50
C GLU A 262 -8.97 1.03 -6.24
N PHE A 263 -8.07 1.97 -5.95
CA PHE A 263 -8.21 2.95 -4.89
C PHE A 263 -8.50 4.32 -5.52
N SER A 264 -9.77 4.62 -5.80
CA SER A 264 -10.17 5.87 -6.46
C SER A 264 -11.54 6.39 -6.00
N LEU A 265 -11.80 7.68 -6.23
CA LEU A 265 -13.08 8.33 -5.90
C LEU A 265 -14.17 8.16 -6.96
N GLY A 266 -13.79 7.87 -8.22
CA GLY A 266 -14.70 7.99 -9.36
C GLY A 266 -14.59 6.88 -10.41
N GLY A 267 -13.82 5.83 -10.13
CA GLY A 267 -13.56 4.75 -11.07
C GLY A 267 -12.68 5.17 -12.26
N SER A 268 -11.90 4.22 -12.77
CA SER A 268 -11.09 4.42 -13.97
C SER A 268 -11.86 4.10 -15.25
N ASP A 269 -11.63 4.88 -16.31
CA ASP A 269 -12.10 4.54 -17.64
C ASP A 269 -11.23 3.42 -18.24
N LEU A 270 -11.71 2.17 -18.10
CA LEU A 270 -11.00 0.97 -18.51
C LEU A 270 -10.87 0.80 -20.03
N LYS A 271 -11.49 1.68 -20.83
CA LYS A 271 -11.34 1.72 -22.29
C LYS A 271 -10.10 2.47 -22.73
N GLN A 272 -9.51 3.29 -21.86
CA GLN A 272 -8.30 4.05 -22.20
C GLN A 272 -7.10 3.12 -22.34
N ALA A 273 -6.16 3.51 -23.20
CA ALA A 273 -4.89 2.81 -23.30
C ALA A 273 -4.09 3.06 -22.01
N PRO A 274 -3.58 2.01 -21.35
CA PRO A 274 -2.75 2.17 -20.17
C PRO A 274 -1.35 2.67 -20.54
N VAL A 275 -0.74 3.47 -19.66
CA VAL A 275 0.64 3.96 -19.80
C VAL A 275 1.64 2.84 -19.54
N GLN A 276 1.36 1.99 -18.54
CA GLN A 276 2.14 0.80 -18.24
C GLN A 276 1.19 -0.37 -18.04
N ARG A 277 1.67 -1.58 -18.35
CA ARG A 277 0.90 -2.82 -18.25
C ARG A 277 1.80 -3.97 -17.83
N GLU A 278 1.30 -4.79 -16.93
CA GLU A 278 1.86 -6.07 -16.55
C GLU A 278 0.74 -7.12 -16.63
N ASN A 279 0.91 -8.17 -17.44
CA ASN A 279 -0.08 -9.23 -17.59
C ASN A 279 0.30 -10.42 -16.71
N ARG A 280 -0.69 -11.02 -16.04
CA ARG A 280 -0.50 -12.18 -15.18
C ARG A 280 -1.63 -13.18 -15.36
N GLN A 281 -1.39 -14.43 -14.95
CA GLN A 281 -2.36 -15.50 -15.03
C GLN A 281 -2.46 -16.22 -13.67
N VAL A 282 -3.68 -16.49 -13.23
CA VAL A 282 -4.03 -17.24 -12.02
C VAL A 282 -5.31 -18.04 -12.27
N ASP A 283 -5.66 -19.00 -11.43
CA ASP A 283 -6.98 -19.63 -11.52
C ASP A 283 -8.12 -18.67 -11.08
N GLY A 284 -9.36 -18.98 -11.46
CA GLY A 284 -10.52 -18.16 -11.11
C GLY A 284 -10.77 -18.07 -9.60
N ARG A 285 -10.43 -19.10 -8.81
CA ARG A 285 -10.53 -19.07 -7.33
C ARG A 285 -9.61 -18.00 -6.75
N GLN A 286 -8.39 -17.87 -7.26
CA GLN A 286 -7.41 -16.89 -6.86
C GLN A 286 -7.85 -15.48 -7.26
N LEU A 287 -8.44 -15.32 -8.45
CA LEU A 287 -9.03 -14.05 -8.89
C LEU A 287 -10.17 -13.61 -7.96
N VAL A 288 -11.05 -14.55 -7.57
CA VAL A 288 -12.10 -14.32 -6.56
C VAL A 288 -11.52 -13.94 -5.20
N ARG A 289 -10.41 -14.54 -4.75
CA ARG A 289 -9.71 -14.12 -3.51
C ARG A 289 -9.20 -12.69 -3.60
N MET A 290 -8.64 -12.27 -4.74
CA MET A 290 -8.19 -10.89 -4.95
C MET A 290 -9.37 -9.91 -4.91
N MET A 291 -10.49 -10.26 -5.54
CA MET A 291 -11.72 -9.47 -5.48
C MET A 291 -12.30 -9.39 -4.05
N ALA A 292 -12.31 -10.49 -3.31
CA ALA A 292 -12.80 -10.53 -1.94
C ALA A 292 -11.91 -9.71 -1.00
N LEU A 293 -10.58 -9.80 -1.15
CA LEU A 293 -9.66 -8.95 -0.40
C LEU A 293 -9.84 -7.48 -0.76
N HIS A 294 -10.10 -7.15 -2.03
CA HIS A 294 -10.44 -5.79 -2.43
C HIS A 294 -11.71 -5.28 -1.73
N GLU A 295 -12.79 -6.05 -1.72
CA GLU A 295 -14.04 -5.68 -1.01
C GLU A 295 -13.80 -5.50 0.50
N HIS A 296 -13.00 -6.38 1.11
CA HIS A 296 -12.58 -6.25 2.50
C HIS A 296 -11.79 -4.96 2.73
N LEU A 297 -10.80 -4.67 1.88
CA LEU A 297 -9.99 -3.46 1.94
C LEU A 297 -10.80 -2.19 1.71
N GLN A 298 -11.95 -2.22 1.03
CA GLN A 298 -12.82 -1.04 0.95
C GLN A 298 -13.39 -0.66 2.33
N THR A 299 -13.45 -1.57 3.31
CA THR A 299 -13.90 -1.21 4.67
C THR A 299 -12.82 -0.45 5.46
N THR A 300 -11.54 -0.70 5.19
CA THR A 300 -10.41 -0.11 5.91
C THR A 300 -9.69 1.00 5.13
N HIS A 301 -9.74 0.93 3.81
CA HIS A 301 -9.05 1.80 2.84
C HIS A 301 -9.99 2.30 1.74
N ALA A 302 -11.29 2.49 2.01
CA ALA A 302 -12.14 3.21 1.06
C ALA A 302 -11.50 4.57 0.71
N CYS A 303 -11.34 4.81 -0.59
CA CYS A 303 -10.84 6.07 -1.11
C CYS A 303 -11.92 7.14 -0.97
N THR A 304 -12.03 7.71 0.23
CA THR A 304 -12.94 8.81 0.54
C THR A 304 -12.18 10.14 0.57
N LYS A 305 -12.88 11.27 0.40
CA LYS A 305 -12.27 12.61 0.58
C LYS A 305 -11.60 12.73 1.96
N ARG A 306 -12.22 12.16 3.00
CA ARG A 306 -11.65 12.08 4.36
C ARG A 306 -10.37 11.26 4.38
N PHE A 307 -10.34 10.10 3.74
CA PHE A 307 -9.13 9.27 3.64
C PHE A 307 -8.02 10.01 2.91
N ILE A 308 -8.31 10.63 1.77
CA ILE A 308 -7.33 11.43 1.01
C ILE A 308 -6.76 12.55 1.89
N ALA A 309 -7.61 13.28 2.61
CA ALA A 309 -7.17 14.40 3.44
C ALA A 309 -6.38 13.98 4.70
N THR A 310 -6.62 12.78 5.24
CA THR A 310 -6.08 12.40 6.58
C THR A 310 -5.12 11.21 6.57
N ARG A 311 -5.15 10.37 5.53
CA ARG A 311 -4.49 9.05 5.50
C ARG A 311 -3.64 8.84 4.24
N MET A 312 -4.03 9.40 3.10
CA MET A 312 -3.29 9.24 1.85
C MET A 312 -1.92 9.91 1.96
N LYS A 313 -0.87 9.16 1.63
CA LYS A 313 0.50 9.64 1.62
C LYS A 313 1.20 9.03 0.41
N PRO A 314 1.59 9.84 -0.58
CA PRO A 314 2.33 9.35 -1.74
C PRO A 314 3.55 8.53 -1.33
N GLY A 315 3.76 7.36 -1.93
CA GLY A 315 4.83 6.42 -1.60
C GLY A 315 4.52 5.46 -0.44
N GLU A 316 3.56 5.78 0.44
CA GLU A 316 3.16 4.95 1.60
C GLU A 316 1.79 4.32 1.37
N THR A 317 0.75 5.16 1.34
CA THR A 317 -0.66 4.81 1.24
C THR A 317 -1.24 5.48 0.01
N ASP A 318 -0.88 4.94 -1.16
CA ASP A 318 -1.33 5.38 -2.48
C ASP A 318 -1.90 4.20 -3.30
N CYS A 319 -2.38 4.48 -4.51
CA CYS A 319 -2.99 3.48 -5.38
C CYS A 319 -2.03 2.34 -5.75
N LEU A 320 -0.73 2.59 -5.90
CA LEU A 320 0.24 1.53 -6.17
C LEU A 320 0.49 0.65 -4.93
N SER A 321 0.60 1.25 -3.74
CA SER A 321 0.66 0.49 -2.49
C SER A 321 -0.62 -0.33 -2.27
N TYR A 322 -1.79 0.19 -2.66
CA TYR A 322 -3.06 -0.53 -2.60
C TYR A 322 -3.09 -1.76 -3.52
N VAL A 323 -2.59 -1.63 -4.75
CA VAL A 323 -2.40 -2.78 -5.66
C VAL A 323 -1.48 -3.82 -5.01
N ASN A 324 -0.35 -3.40 -4.45
CA ASN A 324 0.58 -4.32 -3.78
C ASN A 324 -0.01 -4.96 -2.52
N LEU A 325 -0.89 -4.26 -1.79
CA LEU A 325 -1.64 -4.81 -0.66
C LEU A 325 -2.53 -5.98 -1.12
N ILE A 326 -3.24 -5.84 -2.23
CA ILE A 326 -4.07 -6.93 -2.80
C ILE A 326 -3.19 -8.08 -3.26
N LEU A 327 -2.15 -7.80 -4.04
CA LEU A 327 -1.25 -8.82 -4.59
C LEU A 327 -0.60 -9.64 -3.47
N THR A 328 0.14 -8.97 -2.57
CA THR A 328 0.85 -9.66 -1.48
C THR A 328 -0.10 -10.27 -0.45
N GLY A 329 -1.22 -9.61 -0.17
CA GLY A 329 -2.27 -10.13 0.71
C GLY A 329 -2.90 -11.43 0.20
N THR A 330 -2.78 -11.71 -1.10
CA THR A 330 -3.26 -12.95 -1.74
C THR A 330 -2.13 -13.85 -2.26
N ASN A 331 -0.90 -13.69 -1.75
CA ASN A 331 0.29 -14.47 -2.17
C ASN A 331 0.65 -14.34 -3.66
N GLN A 332 0.37 -13.18 -4.26
CA GLN A 332 0.89 -12.81 -5.57
C GLN A 332 2.12 -11.90 -5.39
N PRO A 333 3.13 -11.99 -6.27
CA PRO A 333 4.30 -11.13 -6.17
C PRO A 333 3.90 -9.65 -6.32
N ALA A 334 4.64 -8.74 -5.70
CA ALA A 334 4.42 -7.31 -5.88
C ALA A 334 4.57 -6.90 -7.35
N THR A 335 3.93 -5.81 -7.77
CA THR A 335 4.03 -5.34 -9.16
C THR A 335 5.39 -4.71 -9.45
N THR A 336 5.81 -4.83 -10.71
CA THR A 336 7.01 -4.17 -11.24
C THR A 336 6.73 -2.78 -11.83
N LEU A 337 5.45 -2.40 -11.96
CA LEU A 337 5.05 -1.10 -12.52
C LEU A 337 5.52 0.06 -11.68
N LYS A 338 5.99 1.13 -12.32
CA LYS A 338 6.60 2.29 -11.65
C LYS A 338 5.57 3.37 -11.34
N ARG A 339 5.73 4.06 -10.20
CA ARG A 339 4.93 5.27 -9.87
C ARG A 339 5.12 6.36 -10.93
N LEU A 340 6.35 6.49 -11.42
CA LEU A 340 6.75 7.43 -12.46
C LEU A 340 7.40 6.71 -13.64
N THR A 341 7.22 7.24 -14.84
CA THR A 341 7.86 6.81 -16.08
C THR A 341 8.77 7.92 -16.63
N ALA A 342 9.59 7.58 -17.64
CA ALA A 342 10.41 8.57 -18.33
C ALA A 342 9.57 9.63 -19.07
N GLN A 343 8.32 9.33 -19.36
CA GLN A 343 7.39 10.19 -20.10
C GLN A 343 6.69 11.23 -19.21
N ASP A 344 6.83 11.11 -17.88
CA ASP A 344 6.26 12.10 -16.96
C ASP A 344 6.86 13.50 -17.18
N SER A 345 6.02 14.51 -17.00
CA SER A 345 6.41 15.92 -17.02
C SER A 345 7.49 16.22 -15.97
N LEU A 346 8.30 17.27 -16.19
CA LEU A 346 9.31 17.68 -15.21
C LEU A 346 8.71 17.95 -13.81
N PRO A 347 7.57 18.66 -13.66
CA PRO A 347 6.90 18.78 -12.38
C PRO A 347 6.49 17.42 -11.79
N GLY A 348 5.95 16.50 -12.60
CA GLY A 348 5.58 15.17 -12.15
C GLY A 348 6.78 14.34 -11.66
N LYS A 349 7.91 14.43 -12.37
CA LYS A 349 9.18 13.83 -11.95
C LYS A 349 9.66 14.39 -10.62
N MET A 350 9.57 15.70 -10.40
CA MET A 350 9.92 16.31 -9.11
C MET A 350 9.00 15.84 -7.98
N ILE A 351 7.68 15.83 -8.22
CA ILE A 351 6.70 15.37 -7.22
C ILE A 351 6.95 13.91 -6.85
N GLY A 352 7.11 13.03 -7.84
CA GLY A 352 7.35 11.62 -7.56
C GLY A 352 8.77 11.31 -7.06
N PHE A 353 9.77 12.16 -7.34
CA PHE A 353 11.06 12.13 -6.65
C PHE A 353 10.85 12.32 -5.15
N PHE A 354 10.15 13.38 -4.73
CA PHE A 354 9.88 13.60 -3.31
C PHE A 354 9.00 12.52 -2.68
N ALA A 355 7.98 12.04 -3.40
CA ALA A 355 7.17 10.90 -2.94
C ALA A 355 8.03 9.65 -2.70
N THR A 356 9.00 9.38 -3.57
CA THR A 356 9.93 8.25 -3.45
C THR A 356 10.94 8.48 -2.33
N CYS A 357 11.56 9.66 -2.26
CA CYS A 357 12.54 10.00 -1.23
C CYS A 357 11.96 9.95 0.18
N PHE A 358 10.72 10.41 0.36
CA PHE A 358 10.04 10.39 1.65
C PHE A 358 9.34 9.08 1.97
N SER A 359 9.26 8.15 1.02
CA SER A 359 8.78 6.81 1.29
C SER A 359 9.70 6.11 2.31
N PRO A 360 9.14 5.38 3.29
CA PRO A 360 9.92 4.52 4.18
C PRO A 360 10.65 3.41 3.42
N PHE A 361 10.04 2.92 2.33
CA PHE A 361 10.56 1.83 1.52
C PHE A 361 10.73 2.25 0.06
N PRO A 362 11.80 1.81 -0.62
CA PRO A 362 11.86 1.92 -2.07
C PRO A 362 10.71 1.10 -2.69
N GLN A 363 10.23 1.52 -3.86
CA GLN A 363 9.13 0.82 -4.52
C GLN A 363 9.44 -0.67 -4.79
N THR A 364 10.70 -0.99 -5.03
CA THR A 364 11.19 -2.35 -5.31
C THR A 364 11.37 -3.22 -4.06
N ALA A 365 11.07 -2.70 -2.86
CA ALA A 365 11.31 -3.39 -1.58
C ALA A 365 10.69 -4.79 -1.48
N LEU A 366 9.56 -5.01 -2.18
CA LEU A 366 8.86 -6.29 -2.23
C LEU A 366 9.08 -7.05 -3.55
N ALA A 367 9.50 -6.38 -4.63
CA ALA A 367 9.77 -7.01 -5.92
C ALA A 367 11.15 -7.69 -5.97
N ALA A 368 12.13 -7.21 -5.20
CA ALA A 368 13.49 -7.77 -5.17
C ALA A 368 13.63 -9.06 -4.34
N GLN A 369 12.53 -9.71 -3.96
CA GLN A 369 12.57 -10.86 -3.05
C GLN A 369 12.85 -12.21 -3.72
N ASP A 370 12.80 -12.27 -5.06
CA ASP A 370 12.93 -13.51 -5.85
C ASP A 370 14.35 -13.72 -6.42
N ALA A 371 15.31 -12.87 -6.09
CA ALA A 371 16.71 -13.14 -6.43
C ALA A 371 17.29 -14.20 -5.47
N PRO A 372 17.88 -15.30 -5.96
CA PRO A 372 18.61 -16.23 -5.11
C PRO A 372 19.70 -15.47 -4.32
N LEU A 373 19.89 -15.86 -3.06
CA LEU A 373 20.84 -15.27 -2.09
C LEU A 373 22.30 -15.17 -2.60
N SER A 374 22.63 -15.78 -3.74
CA SER A 374 23.92 -15.67 -4.42
C SER A 374 24.17 -14.33 -5.13
N ALA A 375 23.17 -13.44 -5.25
CA ALA A 375 23.29 -12.18 -6.00
C ALA A 375 23.54 -10.92 -5.14
N LEU A 376 23.74 -11.05 -3.83
CA LEU A 376 24.11 -9.93 -2.97
C LEU A 376 25.64 -9.89 -2.78
N THR A 377 26.36 -9.52 -3.83
CA THR A 377 27.72 -9.00 -3.67
C THR A 377 27.64 -7.54 -3.19
N PRO A 378 28.46 -7.14 -2.22
CA PRO A 378 28.52 -5.74 -1.79
C PRO A 378 29.22 -4.91 -2.87
N ASP A 379 28.59 -3.79 -3.25
CA ASP A 379 29.32 -2.60 -3.69
C ASP A 379 29.76 -1.80 -2.47
#